data_AF-A0A560KX55-F1
#
_entry.id   AF-A0A560KX55-F1
#
_cell.length_a   1.000
_cell.length_b   1.000
_cell.length_c   1.000
_cell.angle_alpha   90.00
_cell.angle_beta   90.00
_cell.angle_gamma   90.00
#
_symmetry.space_group_name_H-M   'P 1'
#
loop_
_entity.id
_entity.type
_entity.pdbx_description
1 polymer ?
#
loop_
_entity_poly.entity_id
_entity_poly.type
_entity_poly.pdbx_seq_one_letter_code
_entity_poly.pdbx_strand_id
1 'polypeptide(L)'
;MSTMPLDELKKATSTLSGTWISEVVLQTARFDEMKTWYEAVLGRPFNFETAPKDPTKAKRPDLGDKQVRASDIRACFMKLDPSFPYGGTFALFELPWLDRAPGTDPGLNHMQFKNADLDTLIKRLELLRDGGIHPQRSANHGPGLSFYFKDPDKNVVEFCINNFASLEETLKFTQSERFRNNPSGLELDRDEFIARYRSGVPQDQLLAI
;
A
#
# COMPACT_ATOMS: atom_id res chain seq x y z
N MET A 1 -17.01 -19.34 -29.63
CA MET A 1 -17.68 -19.83 -28.40
C MET A 1 -18.19 -18.61 -27.65
N SER A 2 -19.44 -18.59 -27.20
CA SER A 2 -19.95 -17.48 -26.38
C SER A 2 -19.27 -17.49 -25.02
N THR A 3 -18.77 -16.36 -24.57
CA THR A 3 -18.19 -16.20 -23.23
C THR A 3 -19.30 -16.19 -22.18
N MET A 4 -19.04 -16.79 -21.02
CA MET A 4 -19.97 -16.77 -19.88
C MET A 4 -20.19 -15.32 -19.39
N PRO A 5 -21.44 -14.89 -19.11
CA PRO A 5 -21.71 -13.59 -18.49
C PRO A 5 -21.06 -13.43 -17.10
N LEU A 6 -20.71 -12.20 -16.71
CA LEU A 6 -20.00 -11.94 -15.46
C LEU A 6 -20.79 -12.35 -14.20
N ASP A 7 -22.11 -12.25 -14.20
CA ASP A 7 -22.93 -12.68 -13.06
C ASP A 7 -22.92 -14.20 -12.87
N GLU A 8 -22.92 -14.96 -13.97
CA GLU A 8 -22.77 -16.41 -13.93
C GLU A 8 -21.35 -16.80 -13.49
N LEU A 9 -20.34 -16.10 -14.00
CA LEU A 9 -18.94 -16.31 -13.62
C LEU A 9 -18.72 -16.01 -12.14
N LYS A 10 -19.32 -14.94 -11.60
CA LYS A 10 -19.29 -14.59 -10.18
C LYS A 10 -19.85 -15.72 -9.32
N LYS A 11 -21.00 -16.30 -9.71
CA LYS A 11 -21.60 -17.44 -8.98
C LYS A 11 -20.75 -18.70 -9.08
N ALA A 12 -20.15 -18.96 -10.23
CA ALA A 12 -19.25 -20.09 -10.41
C ALA A 12 -17.99 -19.94 -9.53
N THR A 13 -17.35 -18.77 -9.56
CA THR A 13 -16.10 -18.49 -8.85
C THR A 13 -16.28 -18.40 -7.33
N SER A 14 -17.48 -18.06 -6.82
CA SER A 14 -17.74 -18.05 -5.37
C SER A 14 -17.68 -19.43 -4.70
N THR A 15 -17.62 -20.50 -5.48
CA THR A 15 -17.43 -21.87 -4.98
C THR A 15 -15.95 -22.25 -4.80
N LEU A 16 -15.04 -21.46 -5.36
CA LEU A 16 -13.60 -21.66 -5.25
C LEU A 16 -13.08 -21.07 -3.94
N SER A 17 -11.91 -21.53 -3.51
CA SER A 17 -11.17 -20.86 -2.43
C SER A 17 -10.88 -19.41 -2.80
N GLY A 18 -10.99 -18.51 -1.82
CA GLY A 18 -10.71 -17.09 -2.03
C GLY A 18 -9.29 -16.84 -2.56
N THR A 19 -9.16 -15.82 -3.39
CA THR A 19 -7.88 -15.26 -3.82
C THR A 19 -7.50 -14.07 -2.94
N TRP A 20 -6.23 -13.69 -2.99
CA TRP A 20 -5.69 -12.54 -2.25
C TRP A 20 -4.68 -11.81 -3.14
N ILE A 21 -4.30 -10.60 -2.74
CA ILE A 21 -3.22 -9.86 -3.38
C ILE A 21 -1.90 -10.47 -2.90
N SER A 22 -1.23 -11.22 -3.77
CA SER A 22 0.07 -11.84 -3.48
C SER A 22 1.26 -11.02 -3.97
N GLU A 23 1.03 -10.09 -4.90
CA GLU A 23 2.09 -9.26 -5.47
C GLU A 23 1.58 -7.87 -5.87
N VAL A 24 2.40 -6.86 -5.59
CA VAL A 24 2.29 -5.51 -6.15
C VAL A 24 3.63 -5.15 -6.78
N VAL A 25 3.62 -4.76 -8.04
CA VAL A 25 4.81 -4.32 -8.79
C VAL A 25 4.65 -2.87 -9.19
N LEU A 26 5.56 -2.01 -8.76
CA LEU A 26 5.66 -0.64 -9.26
C LEU A 26 6.71 -0.54 -10.35
N GLN A 27 6.51 0.40 -11.25
CA GLN A 27 7.48 0.75 -12.28
C GLN A 27 8.05 2.13 -11.95
N THR A 28 9.36 2.30 -12.13
CA THR A 28 10.05 3.53 -11.78
C THR A 28 11.22 3.83 -12.71
N ALA A 29 11.46 5.10 -13.01
CA ALA A 29 12.72 5.58 -13.60
C ALA A 29 13.76 6.00 -12.54
N ARG A 30 13.39 5.95 -11.25
CA ARG A 30 14.19 6.38 -10.09
C ARG A 30 14.48 5.20 -9.18
N PHE A 31 14.98 4.12 -9.76
CA PHE A 31 15.06 2.81 -9.11
C PHE A 31 15.79 2.83 -7.77
N ASP A 32 17.01 3.37 -7.71
CA ASP A 32 17.81 3.37 -6.48
C ASP A 32 17.19 4.25 -5.38
N GLU A 33 16.56 5.37 -5.77
CA GLU A 33 15.87 6.25 -4.83
C GLU A 33 14.60 5.60 -4.27
N MET A 34 13.78 5.00 -5.14
CA MET A 34 12.59 4.25 -4.75
C MET A 34 12.93 3.06 -3.86
N LYS A 35 13.96 2.29 -4.23
CA LYS A 35 14.46 1.17 -3.43
C LYS A 35 14.84 1.65 -2.03
N THR A 36 15.71 2.66 -1.94
CA THR A 36 16.15 3.24 -0.65
C THR A 36 14.97 3.76 0.18
N TRP A 37 14.03 4.45 -0.47
CA TRP A 37 12.84 4.99 0.19
C TRP A 37 11.97 3.88 0.78
N TYR A 38 11.65 2.83 0.01
CA TYR A 38 10.85 1.71 0.50
C TYR A 38 11.55 0.91 1.59
N GLU A 39 12.88 0.72 1.50
CA GLU A 39 13.65 0.08 2.57
C GLU A 39 13.57 0.89 3.88
N ALA A 40 13.67 2.22 3.78
CA ALA A 40 13.58 3.12 4.93
C ALA A 40 12.17 3.12 5.55
N VAL A 41 11.12 3.33 4.74
CA VAL A 41 9.76 3.47 5.28
C VAL A 41 9.13 2.15 5.71
N LEU A 42 9.56 1.01 5.17
CA LEU A 42 9.11 -0.33 5.59
C LEU A 42 10.05 -0.98 6.61
N GLY A 43 11.26 -0.45 6.79
CA GLY A 43 12.24 -0.92 7.75
C GLY A 43 12.79 -2.32 7.43
N ARG A 44 12.92 -2.66 6.15
CA ARG A 44 13.44 -3.97 5.70
C ARG A 44 14.03 -3.88 4.29
N PRO A 45 15.06 -4.69 3.97
CA PRO A 45 15.68 -4.69 2.65
C PRO A 45 14.83 -5.43 1.61
N PHE A 46 15.09 -5.18 0.33
CA PHE A 46 14.66 -6.11 -0.72
C PHE A 46 15.46 -7.42 -0.63
N ASN A 47 14.79 -8.57 -0.76
CA ASN A 47 15.39 -9.89 -0.56
C ASN A 47 16.30 -10.31 -1.71
N PHE A 48 15.99 -9.92 -2.93
CA PHE A 48 16.81 -10.21 -4.10
C PHE A 48 16.60 -9.16 -5.19
N GLU A 49 17.63 -9.00 -6.01
CA GLU A 49 17.68 -8.07 -7.13
C GLU A 49 18.16 -8.82 -8.37
N THR A 50 17.53 -8.54 -9.51
CA THR A 50 17.86 -9.11 -10.81
C THR A 50 18.23 -7.99 -11.76
N ALA A 51 19.12 -8.30 -12.71
CA ALA A 51 19.49 -7.40 -13.79
C ALA A 51 19.40 -8.18 -15.12
N PRO A 52 19.14 -7.49 -16.24
CA PRO A 52 19.12 -8.14 -17.55
C PRO A 52 20.53 -8.64 -17.89
N LYS A 53 20.60 -9.76 -18.61
CA LYS A 53 21.90 -10.32 -19.06
C LYS A 53 22.69 -9.34 -19.93
N ASP A 54 21.99 -8.45 -20.64
CA ASP A 54 22.56 -7.42 -21.49
C ASP A 54 21.84 -6.09 -21.23
N PRO A 55 22.36 -5.23 -20.34
CA PRO A 55 21.74 -3.95 -19.98
C PRO A 55 21.60 -2.98 -21.16
N THR A 56 22.41 -3.14 -22.21
CA THR A 56 22.38 -2.26 -23.40
C THR A 56 21.13 -2.48 -24.25
N LYS A 57 20.40 -3.59 -24.00
CA LYS A 57 19.13 -3.92 -24.64
C LYS A 57 17.90 -3.46 -23.84
N ALA A 58 18.07 -2.90 -22.65
CA ALA A 58 16.99 -2.28 -21.87
C ALA A 58 16.56 -0.98 -22.57
N LYS A 59 15.78 -1.12 -23.64
CA LYS A 59 15.11 -0.03 -24.35
C LYS A 59 13.64 -0.09 -24.02
N ARG A 60 12.94 1.04 -24.15
CA ARG A 60 11.47 1.07 -24.16
C ARG A 60 10.99 0.01 -25.15
N PRO A 61 10.43 -1.12 -24.72
CA PRO A 61 10.06 -2.14 -25.65
C PRO A 61 8.80 -1.66 -26.38
N ASP A 62 8.70 -1.97 -27.67
CA ASP A 62 7.42 -1.87 -28.38
C ASP A 62 6.53 -3.01 -27.88
N LEU A 63 5.94 -2.79 -26.71
CA LEU A 63 5.17 -3.82 -26.01
C LEU A 63 3.77 -3.99 -26.60
N GLY A 64 3.23 -2.99 -27.31
CA GLY A 64 1.79 -2.88 -27.48
C GLY A 64 1.10 -3.04 -26.12
N ASP A 65 0.27 -4.08 -25.99
CA ASP A 65 -0.44 -4.44 -24.75
C ASP A 65 0.31 -5.43 -23.83
N LYS A 66 1.58 -5.74 -24.11
CA LYS A 66 2.34 -6.75 -23.35
C LYS A 66 2.92 -6.18 -22.05
N GLN A 67 2.96 -7.01 -21.02
CA GLN A 67 3.61 -6.71 -19.75
C GLN A 67 5.15 -6.73 -19.89
N VAL A 68 5.83 -5.82 -19.18
CA VAL A 68 7.29 -5.84 -18.99
C VAL A 68 7.69 -7.10 -18.22
N ARG A 69 8.79 -7.74 -18.63
CA ARG A 69 9.32 -8.94 -17.96
C ARG A 69 10.50 -8.58 -17.07
N ALA A 70 10.52 -9.11 -15.85
CA ALA A 70 11.65 -8.92 -14.92
C ALA A 70 13.01 -9.42 -15.46
N SER A 71 13.02 -10.31 -16.46
CA SER A 71 14.25 -10.77 -17.12
C SER A 71 14.91 -9.71 -18.00
N ASP A 72 14.15 -8.70 -18.42
CA ASP A 72 14.54 -7.74 -19.46
C ASP A 72 14.94 -6.37 -18.85
N ILE A 73 14.73 -6.21 -17.54
CA ILE A 73 14.98 -4.97 -16.79
C ILE A 73 15.62 -5.29 -15.44
N ARG A 74 16.12 -4.26 -14.76
CA ARG A 74 16.54 -4.39 -13.36
C ARG A 74 15.30 -4.42 -12.48
N ALA A 75 15.22 -5.36 -11.56
CA ALA A 75 14.09 -5.48 -10.64
C ALA A 75 14.56 -5.89 -9.25
N CYS A 76 13.86 -5.46 -8.21
CA CYS A 76 14.07 -5.95 -6.84
C CYS A 76 12.75 -6.38 -6.22
N PHE A 77 12.81 -7.39 -5.34
CA PHE A 77 11.64 -8.04 -4.74
C PHE A 77 11.77 -8.15 -3.22
N MET A 78 10.74 -7.71 -2.51
CA MET A 78 10.64 -7.71 -1.05
C MET A 78 9.50 -8.62 -0.62
N LYS A 79 9.77 -9.54 0.30
CA LYS A 79 8.76 -10.37 0.96
C LYS A 79 8.18 -9.59 2.13
N LEU A 80 6.91 -9.21 1.99
CA LEU A 80 6.15 -8.52 3.02
C LEU A 80 5.64 -9.51 4.08
N ASP A 81 5.12 -10.65 3.61
CA ASP A 81 4.63 -11.75 4.43
C ASP A 81 5.37 -13.05 4.06
N PRO A 82 6.11 -13.67 5.00
CA PRO A 82 6.79 -14.94 4.77
C PRO A 82 5.87 -16.17 4.84
N SER A 83 4.57 -16.02 5.12
CA SER A 83 3.63 -17.13 5.27
C SER A 83 3.46 -17.91 3.96
N PHE A 84 4.01 -19.13 3.91
CA PHE A 84 3.89 -19.99 2.73
C PHE A 84 2.55 -20.75 2.73
N PRO A 85 1.88 -20.96 1.57
CA PRO A 85 2.17 -20.43 0.22
C PRO A 85 1.58 -19.03 -0.05
N TYR A 86 0.88 -18.44 0.92
CA TYR A 86 0.01 -17.26 0.77
C TYR A 86 0.72 -15.89 0.84
N GLY A 87 2.06 -15.87 0.90
CA GLY A 87 2.85 -14.67 1.19
C GLY A 87 2.68 -13.52 0.20
N GLY A 88 3.09 -12.34 0.64
CA GLY A 88 3.00 -11.08 -0.11
C GLY A 88 4.36 -10.62 -0.63
N THR A 89 4.41 -10.18 -1.90
CA THR A 89 5.61 -9.64 -2.56
C THR A 89 5.38 -8.19 -2.99
N PHE A 90 6.34 -7.33 -2.71
CA PHE A 90 6.40 -5.98 -3.25
C PHE A 90 7.63 -5.88 -4.15
N ALA A 91 7.46 -5.38 -5.37
CA ALA A 91 8.55 -5.31 -6.34
C ALA A 91 8.64 -3.94 -6.99
N LEU A 92 9.86 -3.57 -7.38
CA LEU A 92 10.16 -2.41 -8.20
C LEU A 92 10.79 -2.88 -9.51
N PHE A 93 10.29 -2.38 -10.63
CA PHE A 93 10.89 -2.58 -11.96
C PHE A 93 11.49 -1.26 -12.44
N GLU A 94 12.76 -1.29 -12.86
CA GLU A 94 13.46 -0.14 -13.45
C GLU A 94 13.06 0.03 -14.92
N LEU A 95 12.34 1.10 -15.21
CA LEU A 95 11.98 1.53 -16.56
C LEU A 95 12.52 2.95 -16.75
N PRO A 96 13.79 3.11 -17.21
CA PRO A 96 14.44 4.43 -17.30
C PRO A 96 13.76 5.42 -18.27
N TRP A 97 12.85 4.92 -19.11
CA TRP A 97 12.12 5.70 -20.11
C TRP A 97 10.77 6.23 -19.62
N LEU A 98 10.41 6.06 -18.34
CA LEU A 98 9.21 6.68 -17.77
C LEU A 98 9.45 8.17 -17.51
N ASP A 99 8.52 9.00 -17.98
CA ASP A 99 8.59 10.45 -17.91
C ASP A 99 7.36 11.09 -17.22
N ARG A 100 6.35 10.29 -16.88
CA ARG A 100 5.10 10.74 -16.24
C ARG A 100 4.98 10.14 -14.85
N ALA A 101 4.58 10.97 -13.89
CA ALA A 101 4.09 10.50 -12.61
C ALA A 101 2.71 9.83 -12.76
N PRO A 102 2.33 8.90 -11.86
CA PRO A 102 0.98 8.36 -11.79
C PRO A 102 -0.08 9.47 -11.71
N GLY A 103 -1.11 9.36 -12.55
CA GLY A 103 -2.28 10.25 -12.54
C GLY A 103 -3.44 9.69 -11.73
N THR A 104 -4.55 10.42 -11.68
CA THR A 104 -5.77 10.02 -10.96
C THR A 104 -6.85 9.41 -11.86
N ASP A 105 -6.64 9.31 -13.18
CA ASP A 105 -7.67 8.89 -14.13
C ASP A 105 -7.09 8.22 -15.40
N PRO A 106 -7.28 6.90 -15.59
CA PRO A 106 -7.43 5.87 -14.55
C PRO A 106 -6.08 5.55 -13.88
N GLY A 107 -6.11 4.94 -12.68
CA GLY A 107 -4.90 4.55 -11.97
C GLY A 107 -5.14 3.82 -10.66
N LEU A 108 -4.07 3.39 -9.99
CA LEU A 108 -4.11 2.87 -8.62
C LEU A 108 -4.33 4.05 -7.66
N ASN A 109 -5.38 3.99 -6.84
CA ASN A 109 -5.64 5.08 -5.89
C ASN A 109 -4.57 5.15 -4.78
N HIS A 110 -4.30 4.02 -4.10
CA HIS A 110 -3.22 3.88 -3.12
C HIS A 110 -2.89 2.40 -2.86
N MET A 111 -1.75 2.16 -2.21
CA MET A 111 -1.37 0.86 -1.64
C MET A 111 -1.24 1.00 -0.13
N GLN A 112 -1.74 0.02 0.63
CA GLN A 112 -1.83 0.10 2.08
C GLN A 112 -0.91 -0.92 2.77
N PHE A 113 -0.13 -0.46 3.75
CA PHE A 113 0.73 -1.26 4.61
C PHE A 113 0.24 -1.16 6.05
N LYS A 114 -0.11 -2.32 6.63
CA LYS A 114 -0.68 -2.39 7.98
C LYS A 114 0.42 -2.57 9.02
N ASN A 115 0.36 -1.77 10.08
CA ASN A 115 1.19 -1.94 11.26
C ASN A 115 0.50 -2.90 12.24
N ALA A 116 1.27 -3.57 13.09
CA ALA A 116 0.75 -4.55 14.04
C ALA A 116 -0.19 -3.92 15.08
N ASP A 117 0.17 -2.72 15.55
CA ASP A 117 -0.55 -2.00 16.60
C ASP A 117 -0.30 -0.48 16.51
N LEU A 118 -1.00 0.25 17.38
CA LEU A 118 -0.92 1.71 17.46
C LEU A 118 0.47 2.21 17.88
N ASP A 119 1.14 1.55 18.84
CA ASP A 119 2.47 1.97 19.29
C ASP A 119 3.50 1.88 18.14
N THR A 120 3.46 0.80 17.37
CA THR A 120 4.29 0.62 16.17
C THR A 120 4.00 1.69 15.12
N LEU A 121 2.72 1.99 14.87
CA LEU A 121 2.35 3.06 13.94
C LEU A 121 2.86 4.42 14.42
N ILE A 122 2.68 4.78 15.69
CA ILE A 122 3.15 6.06 16.24
C ILE A 122 4.67 6.18 16.11
N LYS A 123 5.43 5.16 16.53
CA LYS A 123 6.89 5.14 16.38
C LYS A 123 7.31 5.31 14.93
N ARG A 124 6.63 4.65 13.99
CA ARG A 124 6.90 4.82 12.56
C ARG A 124 6.65 6.27 12.13
N LEU A 125 5.54 6.88 12.52
CA LEU A 125 5.21 8.26 12.15
C LEU A 125 6.21 9.28 12.71
N GLU A 126 6.73 9.07 13.91
CA GLU A 126 7.79 9.91 14.50
C GLU A 126 9.11 9.76 13.74
N LEU A 127 9.55 8.54 13.45
CA LEU A 127 10.78 8.30 12.67
C LEU A 127 10.68 8.88 11.26
N LEU A 128 9.53 8.74 10.59
CA LEU A 128 9.30 9.34 9.29
C LEU A 128 9.31 10.86 9.36
N ARG A 129 8.67 11.46 10.38
CA ARG A 129 8.71 12.91 10.63
C ARG A 129 10.14 13.41 10.74
N ASP A 130 10.93 12.77 11.58
CA ASP A 130 12.29 13.20 11.89
C ASP A 130 13.22 13.00 10.68
N GLY A 131 12.87 12.09 9.78
CA GLY A 131 13.48 11.93 8.45
C GLY A 131 12.92 12.84 7.35
N GLY A 132 12.03 13.78 7.66
CA GLY A 132 11.44 14.72 6.70
C GLY A 132 10.36 14.15 5.78
N ILE A 133 9.82 12.96 6.10
CA ILE A 133 8.75 12.30 5.36
C ILE A 133 7.43 12.52 6.09
N HIS A 134 6.55 13.32 5.49
CA HIS A 134 5.27 13.71 6.10
C HIS A 134 4.08 13.17 5.31
N PRO A 135 2.98 12.81 5.99
CA PRO A 135 1.76 12.43 5.30
C PRO A 135 1.15 13.65 4.59
N GLN A 136 0.60 13.43 3.40
CA GLN A 136 -0.23 14.42 2.69
C GLN A 136 -1.66 14.49 3.23
N ARG A 137 -2.12 13.42 3.89
CA ARG A 137 -3.45 13.30 4.50
C ARG A 137 -3.38 12.32 5.65
N SER A 138 -4.12 12.59 6.73
CA SER A 138 -4.31 11.64 7.81
C SER A 138 -5.78 11.63 8.20
N ALA A 139 -6.33 10.44 8.40
CA ALA A 139 -7.74 10.31 8.71
C ALA A 139 -8.01 9.11 9.60
N ASN A 140 -9.00 9.26 10.48
CA ASN A 140 -9.63 8.16 11.17
C ASN A 140 -10.95 7.85 10.46
N HIS A 141 -10.96 6.78 9.66
CA HIS A 141 -12.11 6.33 8.89
C HIS A 141 -13.19 5.67 9.75
N GLY A 142 -12.84 5.29 10.98
CA GLY A 142 -13.69 4.51 11.88
C GLY A 142 -13.25 3.05 11.96
N PRO A 143 -13.28 2.24 10.88
CA PRO A 143 -12.72 0.89 10.92
C PRO A 143 -11.19 0.87 10.96
N GLY A 144 -10.54 1.95 10.52
CA GLY A 144 -9.09 2.07 10.54
C GLY A 144 -8.61 3.52 10.65
N LEU A 145 -7.42 3.65 11.22
CA LEU A 145 -6.65 4.88 11.30
C LEU A 145 -5.58 4.84 10.21
N SER A 146 -5.50 5.90 9.40
CA SER A 146 -4.75 5.91 8.14
C SER A 146 -3.93 7.19 7.97
N PHE A 147 -2.70 7.04 7.47
CA PHE A 147 -1.78 8.13 7.13
C PHE A 147 -1.25 7.91 5.71
N TYR A 148 -1.52 8.86 4.82
CA TYR A 148 -1.22 8.76 3.39
C TYR A 148 0.03 9.57 3.06
N PHE A 149 1.01 8.94 2.46
CA PHE A 149 2.28 9.51 2.01
C PHE A 149 2.38 9.45 0.48
N LYS A 150 3.34 10.18 -0.06
CA LYS A 150 3.78 10.02 -1.45
C LYS A 150 5.18 9.44 -1.46
N ASP A 151 5.37 8.38 -2.23
CA ASP A 151 6.71 7.90 -2.54
C ASP A 151 7.41 8.90 -3.49
N PRO A 152 8.70 8.68 -3.82
CA PRO A 152 9.44 9.50 -4.76
C PRO A 152 8.67 9.76 -6.07
N ASP A 153 8.08 8.73 -6.66
CA ASP A 153 7.32 8.78 -7.92
C ASP A 153 5.89 9.30 -7.79
N LYS A 154 5.47 9.67 -6.57
CA LYS A 154 4.13 10.18 -6.23
C LYS A 154 3.03 9.12 -6.18
N ASN A 155 3.35 7.82 -6.14
CA ASN A 155 2.37 6.82 -5.75
C ASN A 155 1.91 7.09 -4.32
N VAL A 156 0.63 6.83 -4.04
CA VAL A 156 0.07 7.03 -2.71
C VAL A 156 0.31 5.77 -1.87
N VAL A 157 1.00 5.94 -0.75
CA VAL A 157 1.35 4.88 0.20
C VAL A 157 0.64 5.16 1.52
N GLU A 158 -0.18 4.22 1.98
CA GLU A 158 -0.93 4.35 3.23
C GLU A 158 -0.32 3.48 4.32
N PHE A 159 -0.01 4.07 5.48
CA PHE A 159 0.23 3.34 6.72
C PHE A 159 -1.02 3.34 7.59
N CYS A 160 -1.41 2.17 8.10
CA CYS A 160 -2.65 2.04 8.85
C CYS A 160 -2.58 1.06 10.03
N ILE A 161 -3.63 1.08 10.85
CA ILE A 161 -4.03 0.03 11.78
C ILE A 161 -5.54 -0.22 11.69
N ASN A 162 -6.01 -1.34 12.24
CA ASN A 162 -7.44 -1.53 12.52
C ASN A 162 -7.79 -0.85 13.85
N ASN A 163 -8.96 -0.23 13.92
CA ASN A 163 -9.45 0.35 15.18
C ASN A 163 -10.23 -0.65 16.03
N PHE A 164 -10.71 -1.74 15.43
CA PHE A 164 -11.46 -2.81 16.11
C PHE A 164 -10.63 -4.08 16.23
N ALA A 165 -10.88 -4.86 17.28
CA ALA A 165 -10.17 -6.11 17.55
C ALA A 165 -10.69 -7.27 16.68
N SER A 166 -11.92 -7.16 16.16
CA SER A 166 -12.58 -8.21 15.41
C SER A 166 -13.17 -7.75 14.07
N LEU A 167 -13.29 -8.69 13.14
CA LEU A 167 -14.02 -8.49 11.89
C LEU A 167 -15.50 -8.19 12.17
N GLU A 168 -16.11 -8.84 13.15
CA GLU A 168 -17.51 -8.61 13.53
C GLU A 168 -17.77 -7.16 13.93
N GLU A 169 -16.95 -6.59 14.81
CA GLU A 169 -17.05 -5.18 15.21
C GLU A 169 -16.83 -4.22 14.03
N THR A 170 -15.86 -4.54 13.18
CA THR A 170 -15.58 -3.75 11.97
C THR A 170 -16.79 -3.74 11.03
N LEU A 171 -17.41 -4.90 10.80
CA LEU A 171 -18.61 -5.02 9.96
C LEU A 171 -19.81 -4.32 10.59
N LYS A 172 -19.99 -4.44 11.91
CA LYS A 172 -21.05 -3.73 12.65
C LYS A 172 -20.91 -2.21 12.51
N PHE A 173 -19.69 -1.68 12.61
CA PHE A 173 -19.44 -0.25 12.44
C PHE A 173 -19.70 0.21 11.00
N THR A 174 -19.23 -0.54 10.00
CA THR A 174 -19.40 -0.17 8.58
C THR A 174 -20.85 -0.23 8.10
N GLN A 175 -21.74 -0.94 8.81
CA GLN A 175 -23.18 -0.95 8.57
C GLN A 175 -23.93 0.22 9.26
N SER A 176 -23.27 0.97 10.15
CA SER A 176 -23.91 2.06 10.89
C SER A 176 -24.29 3.25 10.01
N GLU A 177 -25.26 4.06 10.44
CA GLU A 177 -25.57 5.34 9.80
C GLU A 177 -24.38 6.30 9.79
N ARG A 178 -23.59 6.27 10.87
CA ARG A 178 -22.40 7.11 11.00
C ARG A 178 -21.41 6.87 9.87
N PHE A 179 -21.07 5.61 9.60
CA PHE A 179 -20.16 5.27 8.51
C PHE A 179 -20.77 5.55 7.13
N ARG A 180 -22.08 5.28 6.95
CA ARG A 180 -22.78 5.61 5.70
C ARG A 180 -22.78 7.10 5.38
N ASN A 181 -22.88 7.96 6.40
CA ASN A 181 -22.88 9.41 6.25
C ASN A 181 -21.48 10.00 6.01
N ASN A 182 -20.42 9.34 6.52
CA ASN A 182 -19.04 9.79 6.31
C ASN A 182 -18.05 8.61 6.25
N PRO A 183 -17.95 7.90 5.11
CA PRO A 183 -17.03 6.78 4.97
C PRO A 183 -15.56 7.20 4.89
N SER A 184 -15.29 8.48 4.58
CA SER A 184 -13.95 9.07 4.52
C SER A 184 -13.37 9.43 5.90
N GLY A 185 -14.19 9.31 6.95
CA GLY A 185 -13.77 9.55 8.32
C GLY A 185 -13.57 11.02 8.69
N LEU A 186 -12.93 11.20 9.84
CA LEU A 186 -12.50 12.50 10.32
C LEU A 186 -11.04 12.71 9.94
N GLU A 187 -10.74 13.84 9.29
CA GLU A 187 -9.37 14.30 9.09
C GLU A 187 -8.72 14.56 10.46
N LEU A 188 -7.42 14.31 10.56
CA LEU A 188 -6.65 14.56 11.77
C LEU A 188 -5.30 15.19 11.44
N ASP A 189 -4.82 16.03 12.36
CA ASP A 189 -3.42 16.45 12.36
C ASP A 189 -2.56 15.35 12.98
N ARG A 190 -1.48 14.97 12.28
CA ARG A 190 -0.61 13.88 12.71
C ARG A 190 0.12 14.21 14.00
N ASP A 191 0.61 15.43 14.16
CA ASP A 191 1.42 15.82 15.33
C ASP A 191 0.54 16.04 16.56
N GLU A 192 -0.67 16.59 16.39
CA GLU A 192 -1.69 16.64 17.46
C GLU A 192 -2.07 15.23 17.93
N PHE A 193 -2.33 14.32 16.99
CA PHE A 193 -2.68 12.94 17.30
C PHE A 193 -1.58 12.23 18.09
N ILE A 194 -0.32 12.37 17.65
CA ILE A 194 0.85 11.84 18.38
C ILE A 194 0.96 12.49 19.77
N ALA A 195 0.78 13.81 19.90
CA ALA A 195 0.87 14.49 21.18
C ALA A 195 -0.17 13.95 22.18
N ARG A 196 -1.41 13.73 21.74
CA ARG A 196 -2.48 13.11 22.56
C ARG A 196 -2.14 11.68 22.95
N TYR A 197 -1.60 10.88 22.03
CA TYR A 197 -1.12 9.54 22.35
C TYR A 197 -0.02 9.58 23.43
N ARG A 198 0.98 10.45 23.25
CA ARG A 198 2.12 10.60 24.18
C ARG A 198 1.71 11.19 25.54
N SER A 199 0.62 11.95 25.61
CA SER A 199 0.06 12.40 26.88
C SER A 199 -0.74 11.34 27.62
N GLY A 200 -0.85 10.12 27.08
CA GLY A 200 -1.52 8.99 27.73
C GLY A 200 -3.04 8.96 27.55
N VAL A 201 -3.59 9.61 26.51
CA VAL A 201 -5.02 9.45 26.17
C VAL A 201 -5.30 7.97 25.88
N PRO A 202 -6.32 7.36 26.53
CA PRO A 202 -6.69 5.97 26.27
C PRO A 202 -6.98 5.71 24.78
N GLN A 203 -6.55 4.54 24.28
CA GLN A 203 -6.63 4.21 22.86
C GLN A 203 -8.07 4.24 22.33
N ASP A 204 -9.04 3.74 23.10
CA ASP A 204 -10.46 3.77 22.74
C ASP A 204 -10.97 5.21 22.55
N GLN A 205 -10.55 6.15 23.39
CA GLN A 205 -10.87 7.58 23.25
C GLN A 205 -10.13 8.25 22.10
N LEU A 206 -8.90 7.80 21.80
CA LEU A 206 -8.10 8.34 20.72
C LEU A 206 -8.65 7.93 19.34
N LEU A 207 -9.15 6.68 19.24
CA LEU A 207 -9.68 6.10 18.01
C LEU A 207 -11.20 6.27 17.85
N ALA A 208 -11.90 6.71 18.90
CA ALA A 208 -13.32 6.99 18.82
C ALA A 208 -13.62 8.04 17.76
N ILE A 209 -14.50 7.68 16.82
CA ILE A 209 -15.22 8.64 16.00
C ILE A 209 -16.70 8.46 16.27
#